data_AF-A0A2J8UPN8-F1
#
_entry.id   AF-A0A2J8UPN8-F1
#
_cell.length_a   1.000
_cell.length_b   1.000
_cell.length_c   1.000
_cell.angle_alpha   90.00
_cell.angle_beta   90.00
_cell.angle_gamma   90.00
#
_symmetry.space_group_name_H-M   'P 1'
#
loop_
_entity.id
_entity.type
_entity.pdbx_description
1 polymer ?
#
loop_
_entity_poly.entity_id
_entity_poly.type
_entity_poly.pdbx_seq_one_letter_code
_entity_poly.pdbx_strand_id
1 'polypeptide(L)'
;MITQYWPDRETAPGDISPYTIPEEDRHCIRENIVEAIIHSPELIRVQLTTCIHHIIKHDYPSRWTAIVDKIGFYLQSDNSACWLGILLCLYQLVKNYEYKKPEERSPLVAAMQHFLPVLKDRFIQLLSDQS
;
A
#
# COMPACT_ATOMS: atom_id res chain seq x y z
N MET A 1 13.95 -0.52 -10.28
CA MET A 1 13.06 0.24 -11.18
C MET A 1 12.18 1.21 -10.39
N ILE A 2 11.17 0.77 -9.63
CA ILE A 2 10.32 1.67 -8.81
C ILE A 2 11.14 2.43 -7.76
N THR A 3 12.02 1.74 -7.03
CA THR A 3 12.89 2.36 -6.01
C THR A 3 13.77 3.49 -6.55
N GLN A 4 14.08 3.48 -7.84
CA GLN A 4 14.99 4.43 -8.47
C GLN A 4 14.25 5.58 -9.17
N TYR A 5 13.14 5.28 -9.85
CA TYR A 5 12.49 6.21 -10.78
C TYR A 5 11.09 6.68 -10.34
N TRP A 6 10.59 6.20 -9.20
CA TRP A 6 9.32 6.65 -8.61
C TRP A 6 9.42 7.98 -7.85
N PRO A 7 10.44 8.22 -7.00
CA PRO A 7 10.55 9.49 -6.30
C PRO A 7 10.87 10.60 -7.29
N ASP A 8 10.17 11.73 -7.19
CA ASP A 8 10.61 12.95 -7.86
C ASP A 8 11.93 13.38 -7.22
N ARG A 9 13.00 13.51 -8.02
CA ARG A 9 14.32 13.91 -7.53
C ARG A 9 14.49 15.40 -7.76
N GLU A 10 14.89 16.12 -6.72
CA GLU A 10 15.28 17.52 -6.84
C GLU A 10 16.57 17.63 -7.66
N THR A 11 16.53 18.36 -8.77
CA THR A 11 17.71 18.68 -9.58
C THR A 11 18.31 20.00 -9.14
N ALA A 12 19.64 20.03 -8.97
CA ALA A 12 20.36 21.28 -8.79
C ALA A 12 20.26 22.14 -10.07
N PRO A 13 20.31 23.48 -9.96
CA PRO A 13 20.30 24.35 -11.13
C PRO A 13 21.49 24.03 -12.05
N GLY A 14 21.22 23.55 -13.26
CA GLY A 14 22.25 23.21 -14.27
C GLY A 14 22.42 21.72 -14.55
N ASP A 15 21.85 20.83 -13.72
CA ASP A 15 21.86 19.39 -13.98
C ASP A 15 20.67 18.94 -14.83
N ILE A 16 20.90 17.88 -15.61
CA ILE A 16 19.85 17.24 -16.42
C ILE A 16 18.88 16.55 -15.45
N SER A 17 17.59 16.86 -15.56
CA SER A 17 16.56 16.21 -14.74
C SER A 17 16.64 14.68 -14.92
N PRO A 18 16.80 13.90 -13.84
CA PRO A 18 16.88 12.46 -13.94
C PRO A 18 15.57 11.91 -14.47
N TYR A 19 15.66 10.84 -15.25
CA TYR A 19 14.48 10.15 -15.74
C TYR A 19 13.57 9.73 -14.57
N THR A 20 12.29 10.05 -14.67
CA THR A 20 11.23 9.59 -13.77
C THR A 20 10.17 8.87 -14.57
N ILE A 21 9.45 7.94 -13.93
CA ILE A 21 8.31 7.26 -14.57
C ILE A 21 7.23 8.32 -14.85
N PRO A 22 6.70 8.42 -16.09
CA PRO A 22 5.62 9.33 -16.43
C PRO A 22 4.41 9.19 -15.50
N GLU A 23 3.69 10.28 -15.22
CA GLU A 23 2.59 10.25 -14.27
C GLU A 23 1.42 9.36 -14.73
N GLU A 24 1.20 9.24 -16.04
CA GLU A 24 0.21 8.30 -16.62
C GLU A 24 0.54 6.84 -16.27
N ASP A 25 1.82 6.45 -16.41
CA ASP A 25 2.30 5.13 -16.04
C ASP A 25 2.23 4.91 -14.53
N ARG A 26 2.59 5.92 -13.72
CA ARG A 26 2.46 5.84 -12.25
C ARG A 26 1.00 5.63 -11.86
N HIS A 27 0.08 6.37 -12.47
CA HIS A 27 -1.35 6.21 -12.23
C HIS A 27 -1.81 4.78 -12.59
N CYS A 28 -1.45 4.28 -13.77
CA CYS A 28 -1.74 2.89 -14.16
C CYS A 28 -1.20 1.86 -13.16
N ILE A 29 0.03 2.04 -12.67
CA ILE A 29 0.61 1.15 -11.65
C ILE A 29 -0.17 1.21 -10.34
N ARG A 30 -0.52 2.41 -9.85
CA ARG A 30 -1.32 2.59 -8.63
C ARG A 30 -2.68 1.90 -8.73
N GLU A 31 -3.33 1.98 -9.88
CA GLU A 31 -4.64 1.37 -10.10
C GLU A 31 -4.62 -0.16 -10.08
N ASN A 32 -3.47 -0.79 -10.39
CA ASN A 32 -3.41 -2.25 -10.60
C ASN A 32 -2.55 -3.01 -9.59
N ILE A 33 -1.67 -2.34 -8.83
CA ILE A 33 -0.67 -3.04 -8.01
C ILE A 33 -1.28 -3.86 -6.86
N VAL A 34 -2.40 -3.44 -6.28
CA VAL A 34 -3.08 -4.16 -5.20
C VAL A 34 -3.62 -5.49 -5.70
N GLU A 35 -4.33 -5.47 -6.83
CA GLU A 35 -4.85 -6.65 -7.51
C GLU A 35 -3.71 -7.56 -7.97
N ALA A 36 -2.62 -6.98 -8.48
CA ALA A 36 -1.44 -7.76 -8.85
C ALA A 36 -0.85 -8.50 -7.64
N ILE A 37 -0.75 -7.87 -6.46
CA ILE A 37 -0.29 -8.52 -5.22
C ILE A 37 -1.24 -9.64 -4.80
N ILE A 38 -2.56 -9.44 -4.91
CA ILE A 38 -3.56 -10.44 -4.54
C ILE A 38 -3.43 -11.72 -5.39
N HIS A 39 -3.33 -11.57 -6.71
CA HIS A 39 -3.42 -12.70 -7.64
C HIS A 39 -2.07 -13.34 -7.98
N SER A 40 -0.95 -12.72 -7.61
CA SER A 40 0.39 -13.22 -7.97
C SER A 40 0.82 -14.43 -7.13
N PRO A 41 1.65 -15.34 -7.69
CA PRO A 41 2.34 -16.36 -6.91
C PRO A 41 3.33 -15.73 -5.92
N GLU A 42 3.73 -16.50 -4.90
CA GLU A 42 4.50 -16.00 -3.74
C GLU A 42 5.75 -15.19 -4.12
N LEU A 43 6.61 -15.73 -4.99
CA LEU A 43 7.85 -15.05 -5.38
C LEU A 43 7.60 -13.67 -6.01
N ILE A 44 6.57 -13.56 -6.85
CA ILE A 44 6.18 -12.29 -7.49
C ILE A 44 5.52 -11.36 -6.48
N ARG A 45 4.65 -11.91 -5.61
CA ARG A 45 3.97 -11.17 -4.55
C ARG A 45 4.97 -10.46 -3.63
N VAL A 46 6.07 -11.13 -3.26
CA VAL A 46 7.13 -10.53 -2.43
C VAL A 46 7.72 -9.29 -3.11
N GLN A 47 8.04 -9.38 -4.41
CA GLN A 47 8.61 -8.25 -5.16
C GLN A 47 7.61 -7.10 -5.30
N LEU A 48 6.34 -7.40 -5.60
CA LEU A 48 5.29 -6.40 -5.69
C LEU A 48 5.00 -5.73 -4.34
N THR A 49 5.14 -6.47 -3.25
CA THR A 49 5.03 -5.92 -1.88
C THR A 49 6.14 -4.91 -1.59
N THR A 50 7.37 -5.16 -2.06
CA THR A 50 8.44 -4.15 -2.02
C THR A 50 8.09 -2.93 -2.88
N CYS A 51 7.57 -3.15 -4.09
CA CYS A 51 7.14 -2.06 -4.96
C CYS A 51 6.07 -1.16 -4.31
N ILE A 52 4.98 -1.72 -3.77
CA ILE A 52 3.91 -0.92 -3.16
C ILE A 52 4.39 -0.19 -1.91
N HIS A 53 5.33 -0.75 -1.14
CA HIS A 53 5.94 -0.03 -0.01
C HIS A 53 6.59 1.28 -0.45
N HIS A 54 7.37 1.24 -1.53
CA HIS A 54 8.00 2.44 -2.08
C HIS A 54 6.97 3.43 -2.63
N ILE A 55 5.94 2.95 -3.33
CA ILE A 55 4.87 3.82 -3.84
C ILE A 55 4.17 4.55 -2.68
N ILE A 56 3.73 3.80 -1.66
CA ILE A 56 3.07 4.36 -0.46
C ILE A 56 3.97 5.40 0.21
N LYS A 57 5.26 5.11 0.36
CA LYS A 57 6.21 6.01 1.01
C LYS A 57 6.30 7.39 0.35
N HIS A 58 6.17 7.43 -0.98
CA HIS A 58 6.32 8.67 -1.74
C HIS A 58 4.98 9.35 -2.07
N ASP A 59 3.90 8.58 -2.17
CA ASP A 59 2.62 9.08 -2.69
C ASP A 59 1.52 9.16 -1.62
N TYR A 60 1.58 8.40 -0.53
CA TYR A 60 0.58 8.49 0.54
C TYR A 60 1.05 9.45 1.65
N PRO A 61 0.20 10.38 2.12
CA PRO A 61 -1.23 10.54 1.80
C PRO A 61 -1.53 11.57 0.69
N SER A 62 -0.53 12.27 0.15
CA SER A 62 -0.76 13.48 -0.65
C SER A 62 -1.21 13.24 -2.08
N ARG A 63 -0.74 12.17 -2.72
CA ARG A 63 -0.98 11.86 -4.14
C ARG A 63 -1.84 10.62 -4.36
N TRP A 64 -1.85 9.69 -3.41
CA TRP A 64 -2.56 8.41 -3.57
C TRP A 64 -3.32 8.00 -2.31
N THR A 65 -4.45 8.64 -2.05
CA THR A 65 -5.36 8.29 -0.95
C THR A 65 -6.16 7.02 -1.23
N ALA A 66 -6.43 6.71 -2.51
CA ALA A 66 -7.25 5.58 -2.96
C ALA A 66 -6.77 4.20 -2.49
N ILE A 67 -5.50 4.06 -2.08
CA ILE A 67 -5.00 2.83 -1.45
C ILE A 67 -5.79 2.45 -0.19
N VAL A 68 -6.26 3.42 0.58
CA VAL A 68 -7.08 3.19 1.79
C VAL A 68 -8.42 2.58 1.40
N ASP A 69 -9.05 3.11 0.35
CA ASP A 69 -10.34 2.61 -0.14
C ASP A 69 -10.21 1.17 -0.67
N LYS A 70 -9.15 0.90 -1.45
CA LYS A 70 -8.86 -0.47 -1.93
C LYS A 70 -8.60 -1.46 -0.79
N ILE A 71 -7.83 -1.06 0.22
CA ILE A 71 -7.61 -1.87 1.44
C ILE A 71 -8.94 -2.14 2.14
N GLY A 72 -9.76 -1.11 2.35
CA GLY A 72 -11.07 -1.23 2.99
C GLY A 72 -12.02 -2.16 2.24
N PHE A 73 -12.04 -2.08 0.90
CA PHE A 73 -12.86 -2.92 0.04
C PHE A 73 -12.47 -4.41 0.15
N TYR A 74 -11.19 -4.74 -0.03
CA TYR A 74 -10.76 -6.14 0.00
C TYR A 74 -10.72 -6.75 1.40
N LEU A 75 -10.50 -5.96 2.47
CA LEU A 75 -10.63 -6.45 3.86
C LEU A 75 -12.05 -6.88 4.22
N GLN A 76 -13.06 -6.35 3.53
CA GLN A 76 -14.45 -6.75 3.73
C GLN A 76 -14.85 -7.93 2.84
N SER A 77 -14.01 -8.34 1.88
CA SER A 77 -14.31 -9.42 0.95
C SER A 77 -14.44 -10.77 1.67
N ASP A 78 -15.48 -11.52 1.33
CA ASP A 78 -15.66 -12.90 1.79
C ASP A 78 -14.75 -13.89 1.04
N ASN A 79 -14.03 -13.44 0.02
CA ASN A 79 -13.05 -14.26 -0.68
C ASN A 79 -11.74 -14.33 0.12
N SER A 80 -11.56 -15.43 0.87
CA SER A 80 -10.35 -15.71 1.67
C SER A 80 -9.04 -15.65 0.85
N ALA A 81 -9.08 -15.91 -0.46
CA ALA A 81 -7.90 -15.91 -1.32
C ALA A 81 -7.23 -14.52 -1.43
N CYS A 82 -7.99 -13.43 -1.24
CA CYS A 82 -7.48 -12.06 -1.33
C CYS A 82 -6.78 -11.59 -0.04
N TRP A 83 -6.99 -12.29 1.08
CA TRP A 83 -6.66 -11.80 2.41
C TRP A 83 -5.18 -11.59 2.63
N LEU A 84 -4.36 -12.57 2.25
CA LEU A 84 -2.91 -12.43 2.39
C LEU A 84 -2.41 -11.20 1.62
N GLY A 85 -2.87 -11.02 0.38
CA GLY A 85 -2.45 -9.89 -0.46
C GLY A 85 -2.84 -8.53 0.14
N ILE A 86 -4.08 -8.40 0.62
CA ILE A 86 -4.54 -7.13 1.18
C ILE A 86 -3.93 -6.83 2.56
N LEU A 87 -3.72 -7.85 3.39
CA LEU A 87 -3.03 -7.69 4.68
C LEU A 87 -1.57 -7.28 4.48
N LEU A 88 -0.90 -7.78 3.44
CA LEU A 88 0.44 -7.31 3.06
C LEU A 88 0.42 -5.84 2.65
N CYS A 89 -0.57 -5.38 1.89
CA CYS A 89 -0.72 -3.97 1.51
C CYS A 89 -0.97 -3.08 2.74
N LEU A 90 -1.87 -3.49 3.64
CA LEU A 90 -2.09 -2.81 4.92
C LEU A 90 -0.83 -2.77 5.76
N TYR A 91 -0.09 -3.87 5.85
CA TYR A 91 1.19 -3.92 6.56
C TYR A 91 2.18 -2.90 6.00
N GLN A 92 2.30 -2.76 4.67
CA GLN A 92 3.17 -1.74 4.08
C GLN A 92 2.71 -0.31 4.40
N LEU A 93 1.39 -0.06 4.44
CA LEU A 93 0.84 1.23 4.86
C LEU A 93 1.23 1.56 6.31
N VAL A 94 1.01 0.63 7.25
CA VAL A 94 1.38 0.82 8.66
C VAL A 94 2.89 1.00 8.80
N LYS A 95 3.68 0.17 8.12
CA LYS A 95 5.15 0.20 8.16
C LYS A 95 5.72 1.53 7.70
N ASN A 96 5.09 2.22 6.75
CA ASN A 96 5.51 3.55 6.30
C ASN A 96 5.57 4.58 7.44
N TYR A 97 4.83 4.36 8.53
CA TYR A 97 4.76 5.25 9.69
C TYR A 97 5.48 4.74 10.93
N GLU A 98 6.16 3.60 10.87
CA GLU A 98 6.82 2.94 12.02
C GLU A 98 7.74 3.90 12.79
N TYR A 99 8.54 4.68 12.05
CA TYR A 99 9.52 5.63 12.58
C TYR A 99 9.12 7.10 12.42
N LYS A 100 7.88 7.37 11.98
CA LYS A 100 7.36 8.73 11.83
C LYS A 100 7.05 9.35 13.19
N LYS A 101 7.21 10.67 13.34
CA LYS A 101 6.85 11.35 14.58
C LYS A 101 5.33 11.34 14.78
N PRO A 102 4.81 11.44 16.02
CA PRO A 102 3.37 11.39 16.29
C PRO A 102 2.54 12.36 15.43
N GLU A 103 3.06 13.55 15.15
CA GLU A 103 2.37 14.59 14.38
C GLU A 103 2.20 14.20 12.89
N GLU A 104 3.13 13.40 12.36
CA GLU A 104 3.08 12.88 10.99
C GLU A 104 2.14 11.66 10.85
N ARG A 105 1.71 11.04 11.96
CA ARG A 105 0.92 9.79 11.95
C ARG A 105 -0.58 10.00 11.77
N SER A 106 -1.06 11.24 11.79
CA SER A 106 -2.48 11.56 11.63
C SER A 106 -3.16 10.83 10.44
N PRO A 107 -2.55 10.75 9.23
CA PRO A 107 -3.14 10.02 8.10
C PRO A 107 -3.27 8.52 8.34
N LEU A 108 -2.33 7.90 9.06
CA LEU A 108 -2.43 6.49 9.43
C LEU A 108 -3.51 6.28 10.49
N VAL A 109 -3.57 7.15 11.50
CA VAL A 109 -4.56 7.06 12.58
C VAL A 109 -5.97 7.11 11.99
N ALA A 110 -6.23 8.03 11.07
CA ALA A 110 -7.51 8.13 10.36
C ALA A 110 -7.85 6.82 9.62
N ALA A 111 -6.92 6.26 8.84
CA ALA A 111 -7.14 4.98 8.15
C ALA A 111 -7.42 3.81 9.13
N MET A 112 -6.65 3.72 10.21
CA MET A 112 -6.79 2.64 11.19
C MET A 112 -8.10 2.70 12.00
N GLN A 113 -8.70 3.89 12.17
CA GLN A 113 -10.04 4.02 12.77
C GLN A 113 -11.10 3.24 11.97
N HIS A 114 -10.93 3.12 10.64
CA HIS A 114 -11.80 2.34 9.78
C HIS A 114 -11.41 0.86 9.73
N PHE A 115 -10.10 0.55 9.71
CA PHE A 115 -9.64 -0.83 9.52
C PHE A 115 -9.67 -1.68 10.79
N LEU A 116 -9.42 -1.10 11.97
CA LEU A 116 -9.37 -1.86 13.22
C LEU A 116 -10.68 -2.59 13.57
N PRO A 117 -11.87 -1.99 13.42
CA PRO A 117 -13.13 -2.70 13.62
C PRO A 117 -13.29 -3.91 12.67
N VAL A 118 -13.00 -3.73 11.38
CA VAL A 118 -13.11 -4.80 10.37
C VAL A 118 -12.16 -5.94 10.68
N LEU A 119 -10.91 -5.63 11.04
CA LEU A 119 -9.91 -6.63 11.44
C LEU A 119 -10.36 -7.39 12.69
N LYS A 120 -10.89 -6.69 13.70
CA LYS A 120 -11.39 -7.30 14.94
C LYS A 120 -12.51 -8.29 14.63
N ASP A 121 -13.53 -7.89 13.89
CA ASP A 121 -14.67 -8.75 13.57
C ASP A 121 -14.23 -10.01 12.84
N ARG A 122 -13.25 -9.88 11.96
CA ARG A 122 -12.69 -10.98 11.17
C ARG A 122 -11.80 -11.90 12.00
N PHE A 123 -10.99 -11.35 12.90
CA PHE A 123 -10.24 -12.18 13.87
C PHE A 123 -11.19 -12.98 14.77
N ILE A 124 -12.31 -12.40 15.20
CA ILE A 124 -13.33 -13.14 15.98
C ILE A 124 -13.93 -14.29 15.15
N GLN A 125 -14.24 -14.06 13.87
CA GLN A 125 -14.73 -15.12 12.98
C GLN A 125 -13.71 -16.26 12.82
N LEU A 126 -12.44 -15.93 12.60
CA LEU A 126 -11.36 -16.92 12.47
C LEU A 126 -11.11 -17.69 13.78
N LEU A 127 -11.32 -17.08 14.95
CA LEU A 127 -11.23 -17.80 16.23
C LEU A 127 -12.32 -18.86 16.40
N SER A 128 -13.49 -18.67 15.79
CA SER A 128 -14.57 -19.66 15.79
C SER A 128 -14.41 -20.75 14.72
N ASP A 129 -13.49 -20.56 13.77
CA ASP A 129 -13.22 -21.47 12.68
C ASP A 129 -12.34 -22.63 13.18
N GLN A 130 -12.94 -23.81 13.38
CA GLN A 130 -12.23 -25.03 13.81
C GLN A 130 -11.65 -25.77 12.59
N SER A 131 -10.84 -25.09 11.79
CA SER A 131 -10.09 -25.72 10.69
C SER A 131 -9.36 -26.98 11.13
#